data_AF-A0A1H6ZPJ9-F1
#
_entry.id   AF-A0A1H6ZPJ9-F1
#
_cell.length_a   1.000
_cell.length_b   1.000
_cell.length_c   1.000
_cell.angle_alpha   90.00
_cell.angle_beta   90.00
_cell.angle_gamma   90.00
#
_symmetry.space_group_name_H-M   'P 1'
#
loop_
_entity.id
_entity.type
_entity.pdbx_description
1 polymer ?
#
loop_
_entity_poly.entity_id
_entity_poly.type
_entity_poly.pdbx_seq_one_letter_code
_entity_poly.pdbx_strand_id
1 'polypeptide(L)'
;MQLGPIHFDSTERWQAFCLCRCRGDHLNPGKTPLTAPDSVFRGMHKLMDDFLNVFLTEFGAPFYRAEVPISSIARYRRRLPDQLLSYWEKYGWSGYADGLFWTVNPQEFEPIVTEWVKQNPTIVVDSYHVIARNAFGDLHLWGENTQTFLMIDACWARYSYMRSNVSKDRNISTFFAILDREHCDPLAFFDAARKRLGRLKHDEMYGFVPVLALGGSAQERSIEVAKIIEHLLFLSQIEPLRHIGLEDI
;
A
#
# COMPACT_ATOMS: atom_id res chain seq x y z
N MET A 1 25.58 -35.38 -1.47
CA MET A 1 24.39 -34.98 -0.69
C MET A 1 24.26 -33.48 -0.86
N GLN A 2 23.46 -33.05 -1.82
CA GLN A 2 23.34 -31.66 -2.26
C GLN A 2 21.91 -31.24 -1.92
N LEU A 3 21.76 -30.34 -0.95
CA LEU A 3 20.46 -29.81 -0.55
C LEU A 3 19.99 -28.85 -1.66
N GLY A 4 18.90 -29.21 -2.32
CA GLY A 4 18.24 -28.37 -3.32
C GLY A 4 17.57 -27.14 -2.71
N PRO A 5 17.20 -26.15 -3.53
CA PRO A 5 16.61 -24.91 -3.05
C PRO A 5 15.27 -25.19 -2.36
N ILE A 6 15.08 -24.56 -1.20
CA ILE A 6 13.84 -24.58 -0.44
C ILE A 6 12.84 -23.74 -1.22
N HIS A 7 11.89 -24.40 -1.90
CA HIS A 7 10.68 -23.74 -2.40
C HIS A 7 9.86 -23.31 -1.18
N PHE A 8 9.75 -22.00 -0.97
CA PHE A 8 8.72 -21.43 -0.08
C PHE A 8 7.45 -21.26 -0.92
N ASP A 9 6.44 -22.07 -0.60
CA ASP A 9 5.10 -22.03 -1.20
C ASP A 9 4.21 -21.09 -0.37
N SER A 10 4.29 -19.80 -0.67
CA SER A 10 3.50 -18.70 -0.08
C SER A 10 2.24 -18.36 -0.89
N THR A 11 2.09 -18.96 -2.08
CA THR A 11 1.15 -18.55 -3.12
C THR A 11 -0.28 -19.08 -2.86
N GLU A 12 -0.44 -20.27 -2.29
CA GLU A 12 -1.77 -20.82 -1.96
C GLU A 12 -2.48 -20.03 -0.84
N ARG A 13 -1.72 -19.44 0.09
CA ARG A 13 -2.27 -18.60 1.17
C ARG A 13 -2.83 -17.29 0.64
N TRP A 14 -2.22 -16.73 -0.39
CA TRP A 14 -2.59 -15.44 -0.99
C TRP A 14 -3.99 -15.44 -1.61
N GLN A 15 -4.30 -16.48 -2.40
CA GLN A 15 -5.59 -16.63 -3.06
C GLN A 15 -6.68 -17.12 -2.11
N ALA A 16 -6.38 -18.08 -1.24
CA ALA A 16 -7.33 -18.59 -0.27
C ALA A 16 -7.76 -17.50 0.72
N PHE A 17 -6.85 -16.64 1.17
CA PHE A 17 -7.17 -15.59 2.14
C PHE A 17 -7.96 -14.42 1.52
N CYS A 18 -7.60 -13.97 0.30
CA CYS A 18 -8.38 -12.96 -0.43
C CYS A 18 -9.80 -13.45 -0.79
N LEU A 19 -9.95 -14.71 -1.23
CA LEU A 19 -11.27 -15.29 -1.55
C LEU A 19 -12.08 -15.63 -0.29
N CYS A 20 -11.46 -16.09 0.80
CA CYS A 20 -12.16 -16.45 2.04
C CYS A 20 -12.67 -15.22 2.80
N ARG A 21 -11.90 -14.13 2.87
CA ARG A 21 -12.37 -12.86 3.48
C ARG A 21 -13.39 -12.12 2.61
N CYS A 22 -13.32 -12.21 1.28
CA CYS A 22 -14.32 -11.60 0.39
C CYS A 22 -15.69 -12.32 0.39
N ARG A 23 -15.77 -13.61 0.76
CA ARG A 23 -17.03 -14.37 0.79
C ARG A 23 -17.87 -14.15 2.03
N GLY A 24 -17.32 -13.58 3.11
CA GLY A 24 -18.09 -13.34 4.33
C GLY A 24 -18.69 -14.61 4.93
N ASP A 25 -18.00 -15.76 4.80
CA ASP A 25 -18.48 -17.03 5.33
C ASP A 25 -18.23 -17.12 6.85
N HIS A 26 -19.04 -16.38 7.59
CA HIS A 26 -19.60 -16.86 8.85
C HIS A 26 -21.11 -16.99 8.66
N LEU A 27 -21.54 -18.25 8.50
CA LEU A 27 -22.94 -18.67 8.44
C LEU A 27 -23.77 -18.04 9.58
N ASN A 28 -24.81 -17.30 9.22
CA ASN A 28 -26.11 -17.42 9.89
C ASN A 28 -27.26 -17.08 8.92
N PRO A 29 -27.95 -18.07 8.32
CA PRO A 29 -29.03 -17.84 7.38
C PRO A 29 -30.35 -17.71 8.13
N GLY A 30 -30.88 -16.49 8.23
CA GLY A 30 -32.26 -16.31 8.70
C GLY A 30 -32.55 -14.93 9.25
N LYS A 31 -32.77 -13.96 8.36
CA LYS A 31 -33.70 -12.83 8.57
C LYS A 31 -33.88 -12.06 7.26
N THR A 32 -35.14 -11.95 6.85
CA THR A 32 -35.66 -11.27 5.65
C THR A 32 -35.37 -9.76 5.71
N PRO A 33 -35.12 -9.06 4.59
CA PRO A 33 -34.85 -7.62 4.62
C PRO A 33 -36.14 -6.83 4.78
N LEU A 34 -36.23 -5.99 5.82
CA LEU A 34 -37.17 -4.87 5.86
C LEU A 34 -36.50 -3.66 5.18
N THR A 35 -37.17 -3.11 4.18
CA THR A 35 -36.81 -1.85 3.53
C THR A 35 -37.13 -0.67 4.45
N ALA A 36 -36.18 0.26 4.61
CA ALA A 36 -36.37 1.53 5.32
C ALA A 36 -36.14 2.71 4.35
N PRO A 37 -36.90 3.81 4.46
CA PRO A 37 -36.96 4.87 3.44
C PRO A 37 -35.81 5.89 3.50
N ASP A 38 -35.54 6.50 2.34
CA ASP A 38 -34.42 7.39 1.92
C ASP A 38 -34.09 8.62 2.79
N SER A 39 -34.73 8.81 3.94
CA SER A 39 -34.54 9.96 4.83
C SER A 39 -33.31 9.87 5.76
N VAL A 40 -32.57 8.74 5.74
CA VAL A 40 -31.42 8.49 6.63
C VAL A 40 -30.09 9.06 6.08
N PHE A 41 -30.02 9.41 4.80
CA PHE A 41 -28.77 9.81 4.13
C PHE A 41 -28.27 11.23 4.45
N ARG A 42 -28.92 11.97 5.37
CA ARG A 42 -28.56 13.37 5.68
C ARG A 42 -28.28 13.59 7.16
N GLY A 43 -27.40 12.77 7.74
CA GLY A 43 -26.79 12.97 9.06
C GLY A 43 -25.27 12.92 8.95
N MET A 44 -24.61 14.06 9.17
CA MET A 44 -23.15 14.21 9.15
C MET A 44 -22.48 13.54 10.37
N HIS A 45 -21.41 12.78 10.09
CA HIS A 45 -20.28 12.40 10.97
C HIS A 45 -20.46 11.32 12.05
N LYS A 46 -19.53 10.34 12.02
CA LYS A 46 -19.22 9.29 13.01
C LYS A 46 -20.07 8.01 12.98
N LEU A 47 -19.92 7.20 11.94
CA LEU A 47 -19.46 5.84 12.22
C LEU A 47 -18.00 5.77 11.80
N MET A 48 -17.16 5.24 12.66
CA MET A 48 -15.83 4.81 12.27
C MET A 48 -16.05 3.72 11.23
N ASP A 49 -15.42 3.82 10.06
CA ASP A 49 -15.51 2.72 9.10
C ASP A 49 -14.92 1.48 9.78
N ASP A 50 -15.72 0.42 9.91
CA ASP A 50 -15.30 -0.86 10.48
C ASP A 50 -14.03 -1.37 9.79
N PHE A 51 -13.86 -1.07 8.50
CA PHE A 51 -12.66 -1.42 7.75
C PHE A 51 -11.41 -0.69 8.25
N LEU A 52 -11.49 0.61 8.54
CA LEU A 52 -10.34 1.35 9.08
C LEU A 52 -10.03 0.93 10.52
N ASN A 53 -11.03 0.51 11.29
CA ASN A 53 -10.79 -0.05 12.63
C ASN A 53 -9.96 -1.32 12.61
N VAL A 54 -10.21 -2.19 11.62
CA VAL A 54 -9.38 -3.38 11.43
C VAL A 54 -7.93 -2.99 11.22
N PHE A 55 -7.67 -2.03 10.33
CA PHE A 55 -6.33 -1.50 10.10
C PHE A 55 -5.70 -0.92 11.38
N LEU A 56 -6.42 -0.08 12.13
CA LEU A 56 -5.88 0.54 13.34
C LEU A 56 -5.69 -0.46 14.50
N THR A 57 -6.42 -1.57 14.49
CA THR A 57 -6.20 -2.67 15.45
C THR A 57 -4.90 -3.40 15.14
N GLU A 58 -4.60 -3.60 13.86
CA GLU A 58 -3.39 -4.28 13.38
C GLU A 58 -2.12 -3.40 13.47
N PHE A 59 -2.22 -2.14 13.04
CA PHE A 59 -1.07 -1.23 12.93
C PHE A 59 -0.94 -0.22 14.07
N GLY A 60 -1.95 -0.12 14.93
CA GLY A 60 -2.04 0.88 15.98
C GLY A 60 -2.41 2.28 15.47
N ALA A 61 -2.59 3.21 16.42
CA ALA A 61 -2.77 4.63 16.11
C ALA A 61 -1.50 5.21 15.46
N PRO A 62 -1.62 6.27 14.63
CA PRO A 62 -0.46 6.89 14.00
C PRO A 62 0.50 7.46 15.05
N PHE A 63 1.79 7.12 14.94
CA PHE A 63 2.85 7.67 15.80
C PHE A 63 3.37 9.00 15.25
N TYR A 64 3.18 9.24 13.95
CA TYR A 64 3.48 10.47 13.23
C TYR A 64 2.26 10.89 12.44
N ARG A 65 1.97 12.20 12.42
CA ARG A 65 0.90 12.80 11.62
C ARG A 65 1.35 14.14 11.05
N ALA A 66 1.32 14.28 9.74
CA ALA A 66 1.33 15.56 9.05
C ALA A 66 -0.11 15.95 8.69
N GLU A 67 -0.49 17.19 8.98
CA GLU A 67 -1.79 17.72 8.59
C GLU A 67 -1.90 17.83 7.07
N VAL A 68 -3.03 17.39 6.50
CA VAL A 68 -3.28 17.51 5.07
C VAL A 68 -3.91 18.88 4.78
N PRO A 69 -3.26 19.74 3.98
CA PRO A 69 -3.82 21.04 3.62
C PRO A 69 -5.15 20.89 2.88
N ILE A 70 -6.08 21.82 3.12
CA ILE A 70 -7.36 21.87 2.40
C ILE A 70 -7.15 21.93 0.88
N SER A 71 -6.10 22.63 0.43
CA SER A 71 -5.71 22.68 -0.98
C SER A 71 -5.35 21.31 -1.55
N SER A 72 -4.71 20.44 -0.77
CA SER A 72 -4.41 19.06 -1.16
C SER A 72 -5.69 18.22 -1.26
N ILE A 73 -6.60 18.32 -0.29
CA ILE A 73 -7.91 17.64 -0.36
C ILE A 73 -8.68 18.10 -1.61
N ALA A 74 -8.72 19.41 -1.87
CA ALA A 74 -9.39 19.96 -3.05
C ALA A 74 -8.75 19.49 -4.37
N ARG A 75 -7.43 19.36 -4.43
CA ARG A 75 -6.68 18.87 -5.61
C ARG A 75 -7.07 17.44 -5.99
N TYR A 76 -7.30 16.59 -4.99
CA TYR A 76 -7.57 15.15 -5.21
C TYR A 76 -9.05 14.79 -5.22
N ARG A 77 -9.95 15.73 -4.88
CA ARG A 77 -11.39 15.52 -5.01
C ARG A 77 -11.76 15.12 -6.44
N ARG A 78 -12.56 14.06 -6.59
CA ARG A 78 -12.92 13.39 -7.86
C ARG A 78 -11.78 12.62 -8.56
N ARG A 79 -10.53 12.71 -8.08
CA ARG A 79 -9.40 11.94 -8.61
C ARG A 79 -9.12 10.68 -7.78
N LEU A 80 -9.20 10.83 -6.46
CA LEU A 80 -9.09 9.76 -5.48
C LEU A 80 -10.47 9.42 -4.89
N PRO A 81 -10.63 8.23 -4.28
CA PRO A 81 -11.83 7.88 -3.52
C PRO A 81 -12.09 8.91 -2.41
N ASP A 82 -13.34 9.33 -2.22
CA ASP A 82 -13.71 10.31 -1.19
C ASP A 82 -13.45 9.75 0.21
N GLN A 83 -13.58 8.42 0.37
CA GLN A 83 -13.23 7.74 1.62
C GLN A 83 -11.75 7.91 1.97
N LEU A 84 -10.84 7.83 1.00
CA LEU A 84 -9.41 8.08 1.23
C LEU A 84 -9.17 9.50 1.73
N LEU A 85 -9.83 10.48 1.11
CA LEU A 85 -9.73 11.88 1.50
C LEU A 85 -10.25 12.10 2.93
N SER A 86 -11.35 11.42 3.31
CA SER A 86 -11.86 11.46 4.68
C SER A 86 -10.86 10.90 5.71
N TYR A 87 -10.11 9.85 5.33
CA TYR A 87 -9.04 9.30 6.17
C TYR A 87 -7.90 10.28 6.32
N TRP A 88 -7.49 10.95 5.24
CA TRP A 88 -6.46 11.98 5.27
C TRP A 88 -6.87 13.20 6.11
N GLU A 89 -8.12 13.66 6.02
CA GLU A 89 -8.61 14.75 6.87
C GLU A 89 -8.51 14.39 8.36
N LYS A 90 -8.93 13.17 8.71
CA LYS A 90 -8.95 12.71 10.10
C LYS A 90 -7.55 12.37 10.62
N TYR A 91 -6.81 11.53 9.91
CA TYR A 91 -5.56 10.94 10.38
C TYR A 91 -4.32 11.60 9.80
N GLY A 92 -4.43 12.47 8.80
CA GLY A 92 -3.28 13.08 8.15
C GLY A 92 -2.52 12.13 7.22
N TRP A 93 -1.42 12.63 6.67
CA TRP A 93 -0.36 11.79 6.11
C TRP A 93 0.50 11.28 7.26
N SER A 94 0.45 9.98 7.52
CA SER A 94 0.76 9.42 8.82
C SER A 94 1.62 8.18 8.74
N GLY A 95 2.44 8.00 9.77
CA GLY A 95 3.22 6.80 10.00
C GLY A 95 2.55 5.92 11.05
N TYR A 96 2.47 4.62 10.76
CA TYR A 96 1.86 3.59 11.60
C TYR A 96 2.88 2.51 11.96
N ALA A 97 2.59 1.70 12.98
CA ALA A 97 3.40 0.54 13.37
C ALA A 97 4.92 0.84 13.47
N ASP A 98 5.27 1.95 14.13
CA ASP A 98 6.64 2.45 14.29
C ASP A 98 7.43 2.61 12.97
N GLY A 99 6.73 2.88 11.87
CA GLY A 99 7.32 3.23 10.58
C GLY A 99 7.23 2.11 9.54
N LEU A 100 6.50 1.02 9.83
CA LEU A 100 6.27 -0.06 8.86
C LEU A 100 5.40 0.39 7.69
N PHE A 101 4.40 1.22 7.94
CA PHE A 101 3.43 1.66 6.93
C PHE A 101 3.14 3.14 7.04
N TRP A 102 2.93 3.79 5.89
CA TRP A 102 2.72 5.23 5.79
C TRP A 102 1.65 5.58 4.78
N THR A 103 0.74 6.48 5.15
CA THR A 103 -0.04 7.26 4.18
C THR A 103 0.74 8.51 3.81
N VAL A 104 0.75 8.87 2.52
CA VAL A 104 1.69 9.88 2.01
C VAL A 104 1.00 10.99 1.22
N ASN A 105 1.71 12.11 1.07
CA ASN A 105 1.37 13.15 0.11
C ASN A 105 1.76 12.67 -1.30
N PRO A 106 0.80 12.45 -2.22
CA PRO A 106 1.14 11.91 -3.54
C PRO A 106 2.04 12.84 -4.37
N GLN A 107 2.06 14.15 -4.07
CA GLN A 107 2.88 15.14 -4.79
C GLN A 107 4.38 14.90 -4.60
N GLU A 108 4.80 14.42 -3.42
CA GLU A 108 6.21 14.12 -3.14
C GLU A 108 6.73 12.99 -4.02
N PHE A 109 5.85 12.10 -4.47
CA PHE A 109 6.18 10.92 -5.28
C PHE A 109 5.94 11.13 -6.78
N GLU A 110 5.42 12.28 -7.23
CA GLU A 110 5.19 12.59 -8.65
C GLU A 110 6.44 12.38 -9.54
N PRO A 111 7.67 12.69 -9.10
CA PRO A 111 8.88 12.40 -9.87
C PRO A 111 9.10 10.89 -10.12
N ILE A 112 8.89 10.05 -9.10
CA ILE A 112 9.06 8.60 -9.18
C ILE A 112 8.01 7.99 -10.10
N VAL A 113 6.74 8.41 -9.94
CA VAL A 113 5.65 7.97 -10.81
C VAL A 113 5.95 8.37 -12.27
N THR A 114 6.44 9.58 -12.48
CA THR A 114 6.83 10.05 -13.82
C THR A 114 7.91 9.17 -14.42
N GLU A 115 8.95 8.82 -13.68
CA GLU A 115 10.07 8.05 -14.20
C GLU A 115 9.66 6.59 -14.48
N TRP A 116 9.12 5.88 -13.48
CA TRP A 116 8.80 4.46 -13.63
C TRP A 116 7.55 4.18 -14.47
N VAL A 117 6.46 4.91 -14.24
CA VAL A 117 5.16 4.59 -14.87
C VAL A 117 5.11 5.06 -16.32
N LYS A 118 5.67 6.25 -16.64
CA LYS A 118 5.62 6.75 -18.03
C LYS A 118 6.49 5.94 -18.99
N GLN A 119 7.51 5.26 -18.49
CA GLN A 119 8.36 4.39 -19.29
C GLN A 119 7.73 3.02 -19.57
N ASN A 120 6.59 2.70 -18.94
CA ASN A 120 6.00 1.38 -19.01
C ASN A 120 4.66 1.38 -19.80
N PRO A 121 4.63 0.85 -21.03
CA PRO A 121 3.45 0.88 -21.90
C PRO A 121 2.19 0.22 -21.32
N THR A 122 2.36 -0.73 -20.40
CA THR A 122 1.24 -1.47 -19.79
C THR A 122 0.49 -0.61 -18.77
N ILE A 123 1.22 0.19 -18.00
CA ILE A 123 0.66 0.97 -16.91
C ILE A 123 0.59 2.47 -17.20
N VAL A 124 1.18 2.99 -18.28
CA VAL A 124 1.05 4.41 -18.67
C VAL A 124 -0.38 4.85 -19.04
N VAL A 125 -1.32 3.91 -19.12
CA VAL A 125 -2.71 4.11 -19.56
C VAL A 125 -3.60 4.86 -18.55
N ASP A 126 -3.11 5.19 -17.36
CA ASP A 126 -3.85 5.93 -16.34
C ASP A 126 -2.96 6.97 -15.64
N SER A 127 -3.61 7.88 -14.89
CA SER A 127 -2.94 8.80 -13.97
C SER A 127 -2.89 8.16 -12.58
N TYR A 128 -1.68 7.86 -12.10
CA TYR A 128 -1.46 7.21 -10.81
C TYR A 128 -1.02 8.19 -9.73
N HIS A 129 -1.49 7.94 -8.52
CA HIS A 129 -1.12 8.68 -7.32
C HIS A 129 -0.67 7.71 -6.23
N VAL A 130 0.53 7.89 -5.69
CA VAL A 130 0.99 7.12 -4.52
C VAL A 130 0.17 7.54 -3.32
N ILE A 131 -0.59 6.60 -2.75
CA ILE A 131 -1.47 6.85 -1.60
C ILE A 131 -0.85 6.33 -0.29
N ALA A 132 0.04 5.35 -0.39
CA ALA A 132 0.72 4.75 0.74
C ALA A 132 2.03 4.07 0.33
N ARG A 133 2.89 3.81 1.32
CA ARG A 133 4.14 3.08 1.16
C ARG A 133 4.51 2.29 2.41
N ASN A 134 5.31 1.23 2.28
CA ASN A 134 5.86 0.51 3.43
C ASN A 134 7.24 1.08 3.86
N ALA A 135 7.90 0.41 4.80
CA ALA A 135 9.23 0.79 5.27
C ALA A 135 10.35 0.60 4.23
N PHE A 136 10.14 -0.27 3.24
CA PHE A 136 11.13 -0.68 2.23
C PHE A 136 10.94 -0.01 0.87
N GLY A 137 10.06 0.99 0.80
CA GLY A 137 9.85 1.79 -0.41
C GLY A 137 8.85 1.17 -1.39
N ASP A 138 8.16 0.09 -1.04
CA ASP A 138 7.06 -0.42 -1.85
C ASP A 138 5.94 0.60 -1.85
N LEU A 139 5.39 0.86 -3.03
CA LEU A 139 4.41 1.92 -3.27
C LEU A 139 3.05 1.32 -3.60
N HIS A 140 2.01 1.83 -2.96
CA HIS A 140 0.62 1.58 -3.34
C HIS A 140 0.07 2.80 -4.06
N LEU A 141 -0.36 2.61 -5.30
CA LEU A 141 -0.84 3.66 -6.18
C LEU A 141 -2.30 3.43 -6.55
N TRP A 142 -3.04 4.53 -6.67
CA TRP A 142 -4.41 4.54 -7.18
C TRP A 142 -4.46 5.17 -8.57
N GLY A 143 -5.07 4.46 -9.53
CA GLY A 143 -5.38 4.95 -10.88
C GLY A 143 -6.69 5.73 -10.92
N GLU A 144 -6.63 7.02 -11.28
CA GLU A 144 -7.76 7.96 -11.28
C GLU A 144 -8.97 7.45 -12.09
N ASN A 145 -8.70 6.97 -13.31
CA ASN A 145 -9.74 6.67 -14.30
C ASN A 145 -10.17 5.21 -14.25
N THR A 146 -9.23 4.30 -14.03
CA THR A 146 -9.47 2.85 -14.13
C THR A 146 -9.78 2.20 -12.78
N GLN A 147 -9.62 2.92 -11.66
CA GLN A 147 -9.73 2.37 -10.29
C GLN A 147 -8.76 1.21 -10.04
N THR A 148 -7.64 1.22 -10.78
CA THR A 148 -6.59 0.22 -10.65
C THR A 148 -5.78 0.52 -9.39
N PHE A 149 -5.63 -0.48 -8.54
CA PHE A 149 -4.55 -0.49 -7.55
C PHE A 149 -3.31 -1.01 -8.24
N LEU A 150 -2.27 -0.18 -8.31
CA LEU A 150 -0.94 -0.56 -8.78
C LEU A 150 -0.03 -0.66 -7.56
N MET A 151 0.64 -1.79 -7.41
CA MET A 151 1.66 -2.00 -6.38
C MET A 151 3.02 -2.05 -7.08
N ILE A 152 3.96 -1.25 -6.60
CA ILE A 152 5.35 -1.29 -7.03
C ILE A 152 6.15 -1.85 -5.87
N ASP A 153 6.81 -2.98 -6.13
CA ASP A 153 7.91 -3.47 -5.32
C ASP A 153 9.17 -2.78 -5.82
N ALA A 154 9.63 -1.81 -5.03
CA ALA A 154 10.75 -0.95 -5.42
C ALA A 154 12.07 -1.71 -5.35
N CYS A 155 12.23 -2.60 -4.37
CA CYS A 155 13.50 -3.28 -4.11
C CYS A 155 13.92 -4.19 -5.27
N TRP A 156 12.95 -4.84 -5.92
CA TRP A 156 13.19 -5.71 -7.09
C TRP A 156 12.79 -5.10 -8.43
N ALA A 157 12.34 -3.82 -8.44
CA ALA A 157 11.81 -3.13 -9.61
C ALA A 157 10.68 -3.95 -10.30
N ARG A 158 9.70 -4.36 -9.50
CA ARG A 158 8.55 -5.15 -9.95
C ARG A 158 7.26 -4.40 -9.74
N TYR A 159 6.24 -4.76 -10.51
CA TYR A 159 4.90 -4.24 -10.27
C TYR A 159 3.83 -5.28 -10.55
N SER A 160 2.72 -5.14 -9.83
CA SER A 160 1.48 -5.86 -10.06
C SER A 160 0.32 -4.87 -10.00
N TYR A 161 -0.81 -5.22 -10.61
CA TYR A 161 -1.99 -4.39 -10.52
C TYR A 161 -3.26 -5.22 -10.41
N MET A 162 -4.26 -4.64 -9.75
CA MET A 162 -5.58 -5.23 -9.59
C MET A 162 -6.66 -4.21 -9.88
N ARG A 163 -7.74 -4.68 -10.49
CA ARG A 163 -8.96 -3.91 -10.72
C ARG A 163 -10.09 -4.56 -9.95
N SER A 164 -10.95 -3.73 -9.39
CA SER A 164 -12.15 -4.19 -8.69
C SER A 164 -13.38 -3.56 -9.33
N ASN A 165 -14.47 -4.32 -9.33
CA ASN A 165 -15.77 -3.84 -9.80
C ASN A 165 -16.63 -3.24 -8.66
N VAL A 166 -16.08 -3.19 -7.44
CA VAL A 166 -16.73 -2.49 -6.31
C VAL A 166 -16.55 -0.97 -6.43
N SER A 167 -17.34 -0.20 -5.68
CA SER A 167 -17.19 1.26 -5.68
C SER A 167 -15.78 1.69 -5.23
N LYS A 168 -15.30 2.84 -5.73
CA LYS A 168 -14.00 3.44 -5.35
C LYS A 168 -13.79 3.47 -3.84
N ASP A 169 -14.79 3.93 -3.10
CA ASP A 169 -14.75 4.07 -1.64
C ASP A 169 -14.72 2.72 -0.92
N ARG A 170 -15.49 1.73 -1.39
CA ARG A 170 -15.43 0.38 -0.83
C ARG A 170 -14.07 -0.27 -1.13
N ASN A 171 -13.52 -0.04 -2.32
CA ASN A 171 -12.23 -0.60 -2.72
C ASN A 171 -11.10 -0.09 -1.82
N ILE A 172 -11.05 1.22 -1.53
CA ILE A 172 -10.06 1.77 -0.60
C ILE A 172 -10.28 1.32 0.85
N SER A 173 -11.53 1.18 1.28
CA SER A 173 -11.84 0.67 2.62
C SER A 173 -11.32 -0.76 2.79
N THR A 174 -11.61 -1.63 1.81
CA THR A 174 -11.10 -3.00 1.77
C THR A 174 -9.57 -3.01 1.77
N PHE A 175 -8.91 -2.16 0.98
CA PHE A 175 -7.45 -2.06 0.96
C PHE A 175 -6.87 -1.88 2.37
N PHE A 176 -7.36 -0.92 3.15
CA PHE A 176 -6.87 -0.74 4.53
C PHE A 176 -7.18 -1.94 5.43
N ALA A 177 -8.36 -2.54 5.31
CA ALA A 177 -8.77 -3.64 6.20
C ALA A 177 -8.07 -4.97 5.94
N ILE A 178 -7.53 -5.19 4.74
CA ILE A 178 -6.81 -6.43 4.40
C ILE A 178 -5.30 -6.31 4.61
N LEU A 179 -4.77 -5.09 4.80
CA LEU A 179 -3.36 -4.92 5.13
C LEU A 179 -3.06 -5.55 6.49
N ASP A 180 -1.92 -6.22 6.58
CA ASP A 180 -1.30 -6.64 7.82
C ASP A 180 0.22 -6.46 7.74
N ARG A 181 0.91 -6.81 8.85
CA ARG A 181 2.36 -6.66 8.94
C ARG A 181 3.13 -7.56 7.97
N GLU A 182 2.64 -8.76 7.66
CA GLU A 182 3.28 -9.70 6.75
C GLU A 182 3.24 -9.16 5.31
N HIS A 183 2.11 -8.56 4.90
CA HIS A 183 2.01 -7.89 3.60
C HIS A 183 2.96 -6.68 3.48
N CYS A 184 3.22 -5.97 4.57
CA CYS A 184 4.08 -4.78 4.55
C CYS A 184 5.58 -5.10 4.69
N ASP A 185 5.94 -6.29 5.17
CA ASP A 185 7.31 -6.75 5.36
C ASP A 185 7.42 -8.26 5.07
N PRO A 186 7.28 -8.67 3.80
CA PRO A 186 7.24 -10.09 3.43
C PRO A 186 8.54 -10.83 3.72
N LEU A 187 9.66 -10.12 3.88
CA LEU A 187 10.95 -10.69 4.26
C LEU A 187 11.22 -10.69 5.78
N ALA A 188 10.28 -10.17 6.58
CA ALA A 188 10.39 -10.07 8.04
C ALA A 188 11.66 -9.34 8.53
N PHE A 189 12.12 -8.32 7.80
CA PHE A 189 13.33 -7.56 8.15
C PHE A 189 13.05 -6.30 8.96
N PHE A 190 11.81 -5.84 9.06
CA PHE A 190 11.46 -4.56 9.66
C PHE A 190 11.93 -4.44 11.10
N ASP A 191 11.65 -5.44 11.95
CA ASP A 191 12.01 -5.36 13.36
C ASP A 191 13.52 -5.38 13.58
N ALA A 192 14.27 -6.17 12.78
CA ALA A 192 15.72 -6.19 12.81
C ALA A 192 16.32 -4.86 12.32
N ALA A 193 15.84 -4.35 11.19
CA ALA A 193 16.26 -3.07 10.63
C ALA A 193 15.98 -1.92 11.60
N ARG A 194 14.76 -1.83 12.15
CA ARG A 194 14.37 -0.82 13.14
C ARG A 194 15.20 -0.90 14.41
N LYS A 195 15.49 -2.10 14.92
CA LYS A 195 16.34 -2.27 16.11
C LYS A 195 17.76 -1.75 15.87
N ARG A 196 18.32 -1.97 14.68
CA ARG A 196 19.70 -1.59 14.35
C ARG A 196 19.85 -0.14 13.92
N LEU A 197 18.90 0.35 13.13
CA LEU A 197 18.97 1.64 12.43
C LEU A 197 18.08 2.73 13.06
N GLY A 198 17.21 2.34 13.99
CA GLY A 198 16.20 3.22 14.57
C GLY A 198 14.97 3.37 13.69
N ARG A 199 13.96 4.05 14.23
CA ARG A 199 12.68 4.32 13.56
C ARG A 199 12.85 5.35 12.43
N LEU A 200 12.25 5.05 11.27
CA LEU A 200 12.25 5.94 10.10
C LEU A 200 11.52 7.26 10.37
N LYS A 201 12.03 8.35 9.77
CA LYS A 201 11.26 9.58 9.55
C LYS A 201 10.37 9.44 8.32
N HIS A 202 9.47 10.42 8.14
CA HIS A 202 8.50 10.43 7.04
C HIS A 202 9.14 10.37 5.64
N ASP A 203 10.33 10.97 5.49
CA ASP A 203 11.11 11.08 4.25
C ASP A 203 12.21 10.01 4.13
N GLU A 204 12.19 8.99 5.00
CA GLU A 204 13.18 7.93 5.07
C GLU A 204 12.55 6.55 4.77
N MET A 205 13.38 5.65 4.23
CA MET A 205 13.11 4.23 4.01
C MET A 205 14.29 3.36 4.44
N TYR A 206 14.04 2.07 4.63
CA TYR A 206 15.06 1.03 4.67
C TYR A 206 15.33 0.56 3.23
N GLY A 207 16.52 0.84 2.71
CA GLY A 207 16.96 0.43 1.37
C GLY A 207 18.05 -0.63 1.44
N PHE A 208 18.14 -1.48 0.41
CA PHE A 208 19.21 -2.46 0.30
C PHE A 208 20.42 -1.89 -0.43
N VAL A 209 21.60 -2.08 0.16
CA VAL A 209 22.91 -1.68 -0.36
C VAL A 209 23.85 -2.90 -0.27
N PRO A 210 24.26 -3.50 -1.41
CA PRO A 210 23.88 -3.18 -2.80
C PRO A 210 22.40 -3.42 -3.12
N VAL A 211 21.89 -2.72 -4.14
CA VAL A 211 20.50 -2.82 -4.62
C VAL A 211 20.17 -4.24 -5.08
N LEU A 212 19.01 -4.77 -4.66
CA LEU A 212 18.59 -6.14 -4.98
C LEU A 212 18.35 -6.35 -6.48
N ALA A 213 17.72 -5.39 -7.16
CA ALA A 213 17.50 -5.42 -8.60
C ALA A 213 18.80 -5.63 -9.43
N LEU A 214 19.96 -5.20 -8.90
CA LEU A 214 21.27 -5.36 -9.54
C LEU A 214 22.09 -6.52 -8.96
N GLY A 215 21.42 -7.53 -8.39
CA GLY A 215 22.08 -8.73 -7.84
C GLY A 215 22.54 -8.59 -6.38
N GLY A 216 22.08 -7.54 -5.68
CA GLY A 216 22.20 -7.44 -4.24
C GLY A 216 21.56 -8.63 -3.52
N SER A 217 22.11 -8.99 -2.36
CA SER A 217 21.55 -10.05 -1.52
C SER A 217 20.66 -9.44 -0.43
N ALA A 218 19.45 -9.96 -0.31
CA ALA A 218 18.51 -9.59 0.74
C ALA A 218 19.01 -10.13 2.09
N GLN A 219 19.67 -9.29 2.88
CA GLN A 219 20.24 -9.63 4.18
C GLN A 219 20.02 -8.48 5.15
N GLU A 220 19.78 -8.76 6.42
CA GLU A 220 19.57 -7.70 7.43
C GLU A 220 20.73 -6.68 7.47
N ARG A 221 21.97 -7.15 7.25
CA ARG A 221 23.17 -6.32 7.26
C ARG A 221 23.33 -5.44 6.01
N SER A 222 22.67 -5.76 4.90
CA SER A 222 22.70 -4.94 3.69
C SER A 222 21.64 -3.84 3.69
N ILE A 223 20.88 -3.69 4.78
CA ILE A 223 19.87 -2.64 4.90
C ILE A 223 20.51 -1.36 5.45
N GLU A 224 20.23 -0.23 4.84
CA GLU A 224 20.61 1.11 5.30
C GLU A 224 19.41 2.06 5.30
N VAL A 225 19.51 3.17 6.04
CA VAL A 225 18.51 4.24 5.97
C VAL A 225 18.84 5.12 4.77
N ALA A 226 17.87 5.31 3.88
CA ALA A 226 17.99 6.19 2.73
C ALA A 226 16.84 7.20 2.70
N LYS A 227 17.05 8.32 2.01
CA LYS A 227 15.95 9.24 1.68
C LYS A 227 15.10 8.63 0.58
N ILE A 228 13.79 8.52 0.82
CA ILE A 228 12.92 7.67 0.01
C ILE A 228 12.82 8.18 -1.44
N ILE A 229 12.68 9.49 -1.65
CA ILE A 229 12.51 10.06 -3.00
C ILE A 229 13.79 9.87 -3.83
N GLU A 230 14.94 10.19 -3.25
CA GLU A 230 16.25 10.06 -3.90
C GLU A 230 16.60 8.61 -4.19
N HIS A 231 16.34 7.70 -3.23
CA HIS A 231 16.63 6.28 -3.42
C HIS A 231 15.73 5.67 -4.50
N LEU A 232 14.42 5.93 -4.45
CA LEU A 232 13.49 5.43 -5.47
C LEU A 232 13.77 6.02 -6.86
N LEU A 233 14.13 7.30 -6.95
CA LEU A 233 14.57 7.90 -8.22
C LEU A 233 15.83 7.22 -8.76
N PHE A 234 16.82 6.97 -7.91
CA PHE A 234 18.00 6.21 -8.29
C PHE A 234 17.64 4.81 -8.80
N LEU A 235 16.79 4.06 -8.08
CA LEU A 235 16.30 2.75 -8.51
C LEU A 235 15.59 2.82 -9.87
N SER A 236 14.81 3.88 -10.09
CA SER A 236 14.06 4.05 -11.34
C SER A 236 14.89 4.32 -12.58
N GLN A 237 16.10 4.83 -12.41
CA GLN A 237 17.02 5.11 -13.51
C GLN A 237 17.91 3.91 -13.88
N ILE A 238 18.06 2.96 -12.96
CA ILE A 238 18.95 1.80 -13.16
C ILE A 238 18.21 0.55 -13.63
N GLU A 239 16.93 0.39 -13.29
CA GLU A 239 16.14 -0.79 -13.65
C GLU A 239 14.68 -0.41 -13.97
N PRO A 240 14.16 -0.78 -15.16
CA PRO A 240 12.76 -0.58 -15.50
C PRO A 240 11.86 -1.57 -14.74
N LEU A 241 10.61 -1.17 -14.48
CA LEU A 241 9.65 -2.03 -13.80
C LEU A 241 9.26 -3.25 -14.64
N ARG A 242 9.35 -4.44 -14.04
CA ARG A 242 8.89 -5.70 -14.62
C ARG A 242 7.54 -6.12 -14.04
N HIS A 243 6.63 -6.54 -14.91
CA HIS A 243 5.35 -7.07 -14.45
C HIS A 243 5.58 -8.43 -13.80
N ILE A 244 4.98 -8.65 -12.64
CA ILE A 244 4.88 -9.97 -12.02
C ILE A 244 3.42 -10.44 -12.15
N GLY A 245 3.23 -11.55 -12.87
CA GLY A 245 1.92 -12.16 -13.00
C GLY A 245 1.48 -12.82 -11.69
N LEU A 246 0.22 -13.22 -11.62
CA LEU A 246 -0.31 -14.02 -10.51
C LEU A 246 0.43 -15.36 -10.30
N GLU A 247 1.18 -15.81 -11.31
CA GLU A 247 1.97 -17.05 -11.31
C GLU A 247 3.39 -16.85 -10.74
N ASP A 248 3.84 -15.60 -10.59
CA ASP A 248 5.20 -15.23 -10.20
C ASP A 248 5.30 -14.71 -8.73
N ILE A 249 4.19 -14.76 -7.98
CA ILE A 249 4.02 -14.22 -6.62
C ILE A 249 3.82 -15.35 -5.60
#